data_AF-A0A7W7RVD6-F1
#
_entry.id   AF-A0A7W7RVD6-F1
#
_cell.length_a   1.000
_cell.length_b   1.000
_cell.length_c   1.000
_cell.angle_alpha   90.00
_cell.angle_beta   90.00
_cell.angle_gamma   90.00
#
_symmetry.space_group_name_H-M   'P 1'
#
loop_
_entity.id
_entity.type
_entity.pdbx_description
1 polymer ?
#
loop_
_entity_poly.entity_id
_entity_poly.type
_entity_poly.pdbx_seq_one_letter_code
_entity_poly.pdbx_strand_id
1 'polypeptide(L)'
;MAYPEVDSRRDDRLLGAGEIGLSDEDLVLLAELAKGVTVDRVGRRLDISGRTVRRRLRGICDRIGVATAIEAVAWAARRRLI
;
A
#
# COMPACT_ATOMS: atom_id res chain seq x y z
N MET A 1 9.16 -4.75 -25.44
CA MET A 1 8.84 -4.02 -24.20
C MET A 1 8.87 -5.04 -23.07
N ALA A 2 10.02 -5.16 -22.41
CA ALA A 2 10.24 -6.17 -21.38
C ALA A 2 9.51 -5.75 -20.11
N TYR A 3 8.46 -6.48 -19.73
CA TYR A 3 8.00 -6.49 -18.35
C TYR A 3 8.93 -7.47 -17.62
N PRO A 4 9.84 -7.00 -16.76
CA PRO A 4 10.67 -7.92 -16.01
C PRO A 4 9.77 -8.80 -15.14
N GLU A 5 10.22 -10.03 -15.02
CA GLU A 5 9.54 -11.19 -14.47
C GLU A 5 8.91 -10.90 -13.11
N VAL A 6 7.58 -11.00 -13.05
CA VAL A 6 6.82 -11.04 -11.79
C VAL A 6 6.97 -12.43 -11.19
N ASP A 7 8.19 -12.80 -10.78
CA ASP A 7 8.40 -13.88 -9.84
C ASP A 7 8.77 -13.33 -8.47
N SER A 8 7.84 -13.50 -7.53
CA SER A 8 8.11 -13.54 -6.09
C SER A 8 6.99 -14.36 -5.45
N ARG A 9 6.91 -15.64 -5.83
CA ARG A 9 6.02 -16.64 -5.23
C ARG A 9 6.42 -17.11 -3.81
N ARG A 10 7.30 -16.44 -3.09
CA ARG A 10 7.75 -16.81 -1.73
C ARG A 10 8.09 -15.52 -0.99
N ASP A 11 7.42 -15.10 0.07
CA ASP A 11 7.28 -15.80 1.35
C ASP A 11 6.00 -15.32 2.07
N ASP A 12 5.05 -16.23 2.27
CA ASP A 12 3.72 -15.95 2.87
C ASP A 12 3.67 -16.35 4.35
N ARG A 13 4.80 -16.24 5.07
CA ARG A 13 4.86 -16.57 6.50
C ARG A 13 5.05 -15.32 7.35
N LEU A 14 3.90 -14.85 7.86
CA LEU A 14 3.76 -14.32 9.22
C LEU A 14 4.64 -13.12 9.56
N LEU A 15 4.52 -12.01 8.81
CA LEU A 15 4.96 -10.72 9.30
C LEU A 15 3.79 -9.73 9.29
N GLY A 16 3.36 -9.32 10.49
CA GLY A 16 2.24 -8.39 10.66
C GLY A 16 2.60 -6.97 10.24
N ALA A 17 1.60 -6.10 10.05
CA ALA A 17 1.83 -4.68 9.73
C ALA A 17 2.77 -3.98 10.72
N GLY A 18 2.74 -4.41 12.00
CA GLY A 18 3.60 -3.88 13.06
C GLY A 18 5.09 -4.18 12.91
N GLU A 19 5.47 -5.29 12.27
CA GLU A 19 6.88 -5.63 12.04
C GLU A 19 7.47 -4.89 10.83
N ILE A 20 6.61 -4.52 9.87
CA ILE A 20 7.00 -3.78 8.67
C ILE A 20 6.95 -2.26 8.93
N GLY A 21 6.54 -1.85 10.13
CA GLY A 21 6.49 -0.46 10.56
C GLY A 21 5.45 0.36 9.78
N LEU A 22 4.35 -0.26 9.34
CA LEU A 22 3.22 0.48 8.77
C LEU A 22 2.43 1.13 9.89
N SER A 23 2.12 2.41 9.74
CA SER A 23 1.26 3.13 10.69
C SER A 23 -0.22 2.83 10.42
N ASP A 24 -1.08 3.04 11.41
CA ASP A 24 -2.53 2.92 11.23
C ASP A 24 -3.05 3.85 10.11
N GLU A 25 -2.47 5.03 9.97
CA GLU A 25 -2.78 5.95 8.87
C GLU A 25 -2.42 5.36 7.49
N ASP A 26 -1.36 4.57 7.41
CA ASP A 26 -0.98 3.87 6.17
C ASP A 26 -1.99 2.76 5.85
N LEU A 27 -2.48 2.04 6.86
CA LEU A 27 -3.55 1.03 6.67
C LEU A 27 -4.86 1.68 6.25
N VAL A 28 -5.26 2.81 6.87
CA VAL A 28 -6.44 3.58 6.46
C VAL A 28 -6.29 4.06 5.02
N LEU A 29 -5.12 4.54 4.63
CA LEU A 29 -4.84 4.93 3.25
C LEU A 29 -5.09 3.78 2.27
N LEU A 30 -4.54 2.59 2.57
CA LEU A 30 -4.71 1.40 1.74
C LEU A 30 -6.17 0.91 1.70
N ALA A 31 -6.88 0.96 2.82
CA ALA A 31 -8.31 0.61 2.90
C ALA A 31 -9.18 1.52 2.03
N GLU A 32 -8.89 2.82 2.01
CA GLU A 32 -9.60 3.77 1.15
C GLU A 32 -9.30 3.54 -0.34
N LEU A 33 -8.06 3.23 -0.68
CA LEU A 33 -7.69 2.85 -2.05
C LEU A 33 -8.35 1.54 -2.47
N ALA A 34 -8.51 0.57 -1.56
CA ALA A 34 -9.20 -0.70 -1.81
C ALA A 34 -10.68 -0.51 -2.16
N LYS A 35 -11.32 0.54 -1.61
CA LYS A 35 -12.69 0.94 -1.97
C LYS A 35 -12.80 1.60 -3.35
N GLY A 36 -11.69 1.72 -4.10
CA GLY A 36 -11.64 2.37 -5.40
C GLY A 36 -11.62 3.91 -5.32
N VAL A 37 -11.32 4.47 -4.14
CA VAL A 37 -11.22 5.92 -3.98
C VAL A 37 -9.91 6.42 -4.60
N THR A 38 -9.96 7.53 -5.33
CA THR A 38 -8.77 8.12 -5.94
C THR A 38 -7.85 8.75 -4.89
N VAL A 39 -6.55 8.77 -5.16
CA VAL A 39 -5.51 9.38 -4.32
C VAL A 39 -5.86 10.82 -3.88
N ASP A 40 -6.40 11.63 -4.79
CA ASP A 40 -6.77 13.01 -4.48
C ASP A 40 -7.99 13.11 -3.55
N ARG A 41 -8.92 12.13 -3.62
CA ARG A 41 -10.07 12.06 -2.72
C ARG A 41 -9.68 11.52 -1.35
N VAL A 42 -8.74 10.58 -1.29
CA VAL A 42 -8.15 10.13 -0.02
C VAL A 42 -7.39 11.27 0.66
N GLY A 43 -6.60 12.04 -0.09
CA GLY A 43 -5.90 13.21 0.44
C GLY A 43 -6.84 14.22 1.09
N ARG A 44 -7.96 14.55 0.43
CA ARG A 44 -9.00 15.42 1.00
C ARG A 44 -9.65 14.86 2.27
N ARG A 45 -9.78 13.54 2.41
CA ARG A 45 -10.31 12.90 3.63
C ARG A 45 -9.31 12.93 4.78
N LEU A 46 -8.02 12.86 4.47
CA LEU A 46 -6.92 12.84 5.43
C LEU A 46 -6.32 14.24 5.68
N ASP A 47 -6.95 15.30 5.18
CA ASP A 47 -6.47 16.69 5.25
C ASP A 47 -5.03 16.89 4.73
N ILE A 48 -4.64 16.13 3.72
CA ILE A 48 -3.31 16.20 3.09
C ILE A 48 -3.39 16.30 1.56
N SER A 49 -2.37 16.89 0.96
CA SER A 49 -2.30 17.01 -0.50
C SER A 49 -2.15 15.64 -1.17
N GLY A 50 -2.65 15.50 -2.41
CA GLY A 50 -2.41 14.31 -3.23
C GLY A 50 -0.92 14.02 -3.45
N ARG A 51 -0.05 15.04 -3.45
CA ARG A 51 1.41 14.88 -3.48
C ARG A 51 1.93 14.18 -2.22
N THR A 52 1.41 14.55 -1.05
CA THR A 52 1.76 13.90 0.23
C THR A 52 1.28 12.45 0.24
N VAL A 53 0.07 12.18 -0.26
CA VAL A 53 -0.45 10.81 -0.39
C VAL A 53 0.44 9.97 -1.30
N ARG A 54 0.82 10.47 -2.49
CA ARG A 54 1.74 9.74 -3.40
C ARG A 54 3.09 9.45 -2.76
N ARG A 55 3.66 10.42 -2.04
CA ARG A 55 4.93 10.23 -1.31
C ARG A 55 4.79 9.16 -0.22
N ARG A 56 3.70 9.20 0.54
CA ARG A 56 3.41 8.21 1.59
C ARG A 56 3.23 6.81 1.01
N LEU A 57 2.44 6.70 -0.06
CA LEU A 57 2.22 5.46 -0.79
C LEU A 57 3.52 4.88 -1.34
N ARG A 58 4.43 5.73 -1.83
CA ARG A 58 5.76 5.27 -2.25
C ARG A 58 6.55 4.68 -1.08
N GLY A 59 6.56 5.35 0.06
CA GLY A 59 7.19 4.82 1.27
C GLY A 59 6.59 3.50 1.75
N ILE A 60 5.26 3.33 1.62
CA ILE A 60 4.57 2.06 1.92
C ILE A 60 5.06 0.97 0.97
N CYS A 61 5.02 1.25 -0.35
CA CYS A 61 5.49 0.33 -1.39
C CYS A 61 6.94 -0.12 -1.17
N ASP A 62 7.83 0.83 -0.86
CA ASP A 62 9.25 0.55 -0.59
C ASP A 62 9.42 -0.33 0.68
N ARG A 63 8.59 -0.16 1.71
CA ARG A 63 8.63 -0.96 2.95
C ARG A 63 8.15 -2.40 2.77
N ILE A 64 7.10 -2.60 2.00
CA ILE A 64 6.52 -3.94 1.76
C ILE A 64 7.14 -4.64 0.54
N GLY A 65 8.02 -3.96 -0.20
CA GLY A 65 8.74 -4.50 -1.36
C GLY A 65 7.90 -4.65 -2.62
N VAL A 66 6.90 -3.80 -2.83
CA VAL A 66 6.05 -3.81 -4.05
C VAL A 66 6.25 -2.55 -4.88
N ALA A 67 5.94 -2.61 -6.17
CA ALA A 67 6.19 -1.50 -7.09
C ALA A 67 5.03 -0.51 -7.19
N THR A 68 3.80 -0.98 -6.93
CA THR A 68 2.58 -0.24 -7.23
C THR A 68 1.60 -0.16 -6.07
N ALA A 69 0.73 0.85 -6.13
CA ALA A 69 -0.36 1.05 -5.18
C ALA A 69 -1.32 -0.14 -5.11
N ILE A 70 -1.64 -0.73 -6.26
CA ILE A 70 -2.58 -1.86 -6.34
C ILE A 70 -1.96 -3.12 -5.74
N GLU A 71 -0.66 -3.35 -5.93
CA GLU A 71 0.07 -4.42 -5.23
C GLU A 71 0.09 -4.17 -3.73
N ALA A 72 0.27 -2.93 -3.27
CA ALA A 72 0.24 -2.59 -1.85
C ALA A 72 -1.12 -2.87 -1.21
N VAL A 73 -2.20 -2.54 -1.91
CA VAL A 73 -3.57 -2.85 -1.50
C VAL A 73 -3.79 -4.38 -1.45
N ALA A 74 -3.39 -5.10 -2.50
CA ALA A 74 -3.52 -6.56 -2.55
C ALA A 74 -2.71 -7.24 -1.44
N TRP A 75 -1.51 -6.71 -1.14
CA TRP A 75 -0.64 -7.16 -0.07
C TRP A 75 -1.32 -7.03 1.30
N ALA A 76 -1.98 -5.90 1.57
CA ALA A 76 -2.70 -5.65 2.82
C ALA A 76 -3.98 -6.50 2.95
N ALA A 77 -4.76 -6.63 1.86
CA ALA A 77 -5.98 -7.44 1.84
C ALA A 77 -5.68 -8.95 2.06
N ARG A 78 -4.63 -9.48 1.42
CA ARG A 78 -4.23 -10.89 1.60
C ARG A 78 -3.85 -11.22 3.04
N ARG A 79 -3.32 -10.23 3.78
CA ARG A 79 -2.93 -10.34 5.19
C ARG A 79 -4.04 -9.97 6.17
N ARG A 80 -5.26 -9.67 5.69
CA ARG A 80 -6.41 -9.21 6.49
C ARG A 80 -6.10 -7.99 7.36
N LEU A 81 -5.27 -7.08 6.85
CA LEU A 81 -4.94 -5.82 7.52
C LEU A 81 -5.99 -4.73 7.22
N ILE A 82 -6.80 -4.91 6.17
CA ILE A 82 -7.87 -4.03 5.69
C ILE A 82 -9.04 -4.85 5.16
#